data_AF-J3SFH2-F1
#
_entry.id   AF-J3SFH2-F1
#
_cell.length_a   1.000
_cell.length_b   1.000
_cell.length_c   1.000
_cell.angle_alpha   90.00
_cell.angle_beta   90.00
_cell.angle_gamma   90.00
#
_symmetry.space_group_name_H-M   'P 1'
#
loop_
_entity.id
_entity.type
_entity.pdbx_description
1 polymer ?
#
loop_
_entity_poly.entity_id
_entity_poly.type
_entity_poly.pdbx_seq_one_letter_code
_entity_poly.pdbx_strand_id
1 'polypeptide(L)'
;MAVARALEWIFAFYFLTHIPITLLFDLQPLLPGVYPSALSDMLTWYTTTFKDSLVASPEPWYKCFLCFEAFLQLFFFPVAAYAFWKGNCKWIRTPVIIYTTHVITTVVTCLAHVLFADFSNAKVPGPQTLQERLTLSAFYAPFLAISLAMLLFVLFSSAYKPVEKRKKK
;
A
#
# COMPACT_ATOMS: atom_id res chain seq x y z
N MET A 1 -15.48 -11.80 19.09
CA MET A 1 -15.20 -10.40 19.48
C MET A 1 -13.71 -10.11 19.59
N ALA A 2 -12.91 -10.96 20.27
CA ALA A 2 -11.45 -10.75 20.41
C ALA A 2 -10.68 -10.73 19.06
N VAL A 3 -10.95 -11.69 18.16
CA VAL A 3 -10.26 -11.77 16.85
C VAL A 3 -10.51 -10.54 15.98
N ALA A 4 -11.75 -10.05 15.94
CA ALA A 4 -12.08 -8.84 15.18
C ALA A 4 -11.33 -7.61 15.72
N ARG A 5 -11.23 -7.48 17.05
CA ARG A 5 -10.49 -6.39 17.68
C ARG A 5 -8.99 -6.48 17.41
N ALA A 6 -8.43 -7.69 17.44
CA ALA A 6 -7.02 -7.90 17.10
C ALA A 6 -6.72 -7.51 15.65
N LEU A 7 -7.59 -7.90 14.70
CA LEU A 7 -7.45 -7.48 13.29
C LEU A 7 -7.55 -5.96 13.14
N GLU A 8 -8.48 -5.30 13.82
CA GLU A 8 -8.59 -3.84 13.82
C GLU A 8 -7.31 -3.17 14.36
N TRP A 9 -6.65 -3.73 15.37
CA TRP A 9 -5.36 -3.22 15.84
C TRP A 9 -4.24 -3.43 14.82
N ILE A 10 -4.19 -4.58 14.16
CA ILE A 10 -3.23 -4.84 13.08
C ILE A 10 -3.42 -3.82 11.95
N PHE A 11 -4.67 -3.56 11.53
CA PHE A 11 -4.97 -2.57 10.49
C PHE A 11 -4.64 -1.15 10.94
N ALA A 12 -4.97 -0.78 12.18
CA ALA A 12 -4.62 0.53 12.73
C ALA A 12 -3.10 0.75 12.74
N PHE A 13 -2.34 -0.26 13.16
CA PHE A 13 -0.88 -0.21 13.16
C PHE A 13 -0.32 -0.12 11.74
N TYR A 14 -0.86 -0.90 10.80
CA TYR A 14 -0.53 -0.82 9.38
C TYR A 14 -0.65 0.61 8.85
N PHE A 15 -1.80 1.26 9.04
CA PHE A 15 -1.96 2.65 8.59
C PHE A 15 -1.03 3.63 9.30
N LEU A 16 -0.78 3.43 10.60
CA LEU A 16 0.09 4.30 11.38
C LEU A 16 1.54 4.22 10.93
N THR A 17 2.06 3.02 10.65
CA THR A 17 3.42 2.84 10.15
C THR A 17 3.55 3.21 8.68
N HIS A 18 2.47 3.11 7.89
CA HIS A 18 2.52 3.51 6.48
C HIS A 18 2.71 5.01 6.30
N ILE A 19 2.19 5.85 7.20
CA ILE A 19 2.35 7.32 7.11
C ILE A 19 3.83 7.74 7.00
N PRO A 20 4.72 7.39 7.95
CA PRO A 20 6.13 7.75 7.84
C PRO A 20 6.82 7.03 6.68
N ILE A 21 6.42 5.80 6.33
CA ILE A 21 6.99 5.08 5.18
C ILE A 21 6.71 5.85 3.89
N THR A 22 5.46 6.21 3.64
CA THR A 22 5.05 6.97 2.46
C THR A 22 5.77 8.32 2.43
N LEU A 23 5.74 9.06 3.54
CA LEU A 23 6.36 10.40 3.61
C LEU A 23 7.87 10.36 3.41
N LEU A 24 8.57 9.35 3.92
CA LEU A 24 10.04 9.30 3.93
C LEU A 24 10.63 8.51 2.76
N PHE A 25 9.90 7.56 2.17
CA PHE A 25 10.38 6.68 1.11
C PHE A 25 9.57 6.81 -0.17
N ASP A 26 8.26 6.55 -0.13
CA ASP A 26 7.45 6.42 -1.36
C ASP A 26 7.30 7.74 -2.13
N LEU A 27 7.36 8.88 -1.42
CA LEU A 27 7.31 10.20 -2.04
C LEU A 27 8.64 10.71 -2.60
N GLN A 28 9.79 10.08 -2.26
CA GLN A 28 11.10 10.52 -2.76
C GLN A 28 11.18 10.58 -4.29
N PRO A 29 10.66 9.60 -5.06
CA PRO A 29 10.73 9.64 -6.51
C PRO A 29 9.86 10.75 -7.16
N LEU A 30 8.90 11.31 -6.41
CA LEU A 30 8.09 12.45 -6.85
C LEU A 30 8.73 13.81 -6.52
N LEU A 31 9.60 13.87 -5.50
CA LEU A 31 10.19 15.10 -4.97
C LEU A 31 11.72 15.01 -4.94
N PRO A 32 12.38 14.92 -6.12
CA PRO A 32 13.84 14.80 -6.18
C PRO A 32 14.51 16.05 -5.60
N GLY A 33 15.53 15.84 -4.76
CA GLY A 33 16.31 16.92 -4.14
C GLY A 33 15.70 17.57 -2.89
N VAL A 34 14.52 17.11 -2.45
CA VAL A 34 13.88 17.61 -1.21
C VAL A 34 14.36 16.84 0.03
N TYR A 35 14.75 15.58 -0.13
CA TYR A 35 15.10 14.70 0.98
C TYR A 35 16.58 14.83 1.39
N PRO A 36 16.89 14.68 2.69
CA PRO A 36 18.27 14.57 3.16
C PRO A 36 19.01 13.41 2.51
N SER A 37 20.32 13.56 2.30
CA SER A 37 21.17 12.55 1.65
C SER A 37 21.03 11.18 2.31
N ALA A 38 20.98 11.10 3.64
CA ALA A 38 20.83 9.83 4.35
C ALA A 38 19.59 9.02 3.92
N LEU A 39 18.45 9.67 3.63
CA LEU A 39 17.24 8.99 3.19
C LEU A 39 17.32 8.58 1.72
N SER A 40 17.91 9.43 0.88
CA SER A 40 18.13 9.12 -0.53
C SER A 40 19.19 8.03 -0.74
N ASP A 41 20.23 8.00 0.10
CA ASP A 41 21.25 6.96 0.12
C ASP A 41 20.65 5.62 0.54
N MET A 42 19.77 5.63 1.55
CA MET A 42 19.04 4.43 1.97
C MET A 42 18.12 3.91 0.85
N LEU A 43 17.40 4.79 0.16
CA LEU A 43 16.56 4.40 -0.98
C LEU A 43 17.40 3.87 -2.15
N THR A 44 18.55 4.49 -2.41
CA THR A 44 19.51 4.05 -3.43
C THR A 44 20.08 2.68 -3.08
N TRP A 45 20.45 2.45 -1.83
CA TRP A 45 20.88 1.13 -1.36
C TRP A 45 19.78 0.09 -1.55
N TYR A 46 18.53 0.39 -1.17
CA TYR A 46 17.40 -0.53 -1.35
C TYR A 46 17.20 -0.90 -2.82
N THR A 47 17.08 0.12 -3.68
CA THR A 47 16.81 -0.06 -5.11
C THR A 47 17.92 -0.79 -5.85
N THR A 48 19.18 -0.53 -5.48
CA THR A 48 20.33 -1.24 -6.07
C THR A 48 20.45 -2.68 -5.56
N THR A 49 20.22 -2.91 -4.27
CA THR A 49 20.33 -4.24 -3.64
C THR A 49 19.25 -5.20 -4.13
N PHE A 50 17.99 -4.73 -4.19
CA PHE A 50 16.84 -5.54 -4.57
C PHE A 50 16.45 -5.41 -6.04
N LYS A 51 17.20 -4.60 -6.80
CA LYS A 51 16.96 -4.29 -8.21
C LYS A 51 15.53 -3.79 -8.45
N ASP A 52 15.00 -2.99 -7.54
CA ASP A 52 13.66 -2.44 -7.66
C ASP A 52 13.63 -1.31 -8.68
N SER A 53 13.46 -1.70 -9.95
CA SER A 53 13.37 -0.76 -11.07
C SER A 53 12.16 0.19 -11.00
N LEU A 54 11.07 -0.21 -10.33
CA LEU A 54 9.87 0.63 -10.20
C LEU A 54 10.17 1.88 -9.39
N VAL A 55 10.94 1.73 -8.31
CA VAL A 55 11.33 2.82 -7.43
C VAL A 55 12.59 3.54 -7.95
N ALA A 56 13.55 2.81 -8.52
CA ALA A 56 14.81 3.37 -9.03
C ALA A 56 14.61 4.31 -10.23
N SER A 57 13.73 3.94 -11.16
CA SER A 57 13.44 4.70 -12.37
C SER A 57 11.94 4.62 -12.66
N PRO A 58 11.11 5.34 -11.89
CA PRO A 58 9.66 5.23 -11.97
C PRO A 58 9.14 5.67 -13.34
N GLU A 59 8.52 4.72 -14.04
CA GLU A 59 7.80 4.98 -15.28
C GLU A 59 6.53 5.82 -15.02
N PRO A 60 6.01 6.54 -16.03
CA PRO A 60 4.88 7.46 -15.83
C PRO A 60 3.64 6.83 -15.19
N TRP A 61 3.33 5.57 -15.53
CA TRP A 61 2.20 4.85 -14.95
C TRP A 61 2.37 4.60 -13.44
N TYR A 62 3.59 4.33 -12.98
CA TYR A 62 3.88 4.09 -11.56
C TYR A 62 3.88 5.41 -10.80
N LYS A 63 4.39 6.50 -11.41
CA LYS A 63 4.26 7.85 -10.86
C LYS A 63 2.80 8.24 -10.61
N CYS A 64 1.87 7.83 -11.48
CA CYS A 64 0.45 8.06 -11.24
C CYS A 64 -0.01 7.38 -9.94
N PHE A 65 0.42 6.14 -9.66
CA PHE A 65 0.10 5.46 -8.40
C PHE A 65 0.70 6.17 -7.20
N LEU A 66 1.97 6.61 -7.27
CA LEU A 66 2.59 7.40 -6.21
C LEU A 66 1.85 8.72 -5.96
N CYS A 67 1.33 9.38 -7.01
CA CYS A 67 0.50 10.58 -6.86
C CYS A 67 -0.81 10.26 -6.13
N PHE A 68 -1.49 9.16 -6.48
CA PHE A 68 -2.69 8.73 -5.75
C PHE A 68 -2.38 8.41 -4.29
N GLU A 69 -1.22 7.82 -4.02
CA GLU A 69 -0.76 7.57 -2.67
C GLU A 69 -0.56 8.88 -1.89
N ALA A 70 0.17 9.83 -2.48
CA ALA A 70 0.44 11.14 -1.90
C ALA A 70 -0.83 11.96 -1.62
N PHE A 71 -1.78 11.99 -2.56
CA PHE A 71 -2.92 12.91 -2.53
C PHE A 71 -4.22 12.31 -2.01
N LEU A 72 -4.42 11.00 -2.12
CA LEU A 72 -5.63 10.35 -1.62
C LEU A 72 -5.34 9.46 -0.42
N GLN A 73 -4.36 8.57 -0.53
CA GLN A 73 -4.13 7.56 0.51
C GLN A 73 -3.52 8.17 1.77
N LEU A 74 -2.54 9.07 1.63
CA LEU A 74 -1.89 9.73 2.76
C LEU A 74 -2.87 10.52 3.64
N PHE A 75 -3.84 11.21 3.03
CA PHE A 75 -4.91 11.90 3.77
C PHE A 75 -5.91 10.93 4.42
N PHE A 76 -6.07 9.74 3.84
CA PHE A 76 -6.93 8.70 4.37
C PHE A 76 -6.28 7.91 5.52
N PHE A 77 -4.95 7.76 5.56
CA PHE A 77 -4.26 6.95 6.57
C PHE A 77 -4.58 7.34 8.01
N PRO A 78 -4.52 8.62 8.44
CA PRO A 78 -4.87 8.99 9.82
C PRO A 78 -6.33 8.70 10.15
N VAL A 79 -7.23 8.89 9.18
CA VAL A 79 -8.67 8.65 9.33
C VAL A 79 -8.93 7.15 9.53
N ALA A 80 -8.30 6.30 8.71
CA ALA A 80 -8.39 4.85 8.82
C ALA A 80 -7.74 4.33 10.10
N ALA A 81 -6.55 4.81 10.45
CA ALA A 81 -5.86 4.47 11.69
C ALA A 81 -6.74 4.75 12.92
N TYR A 82 -7.33 5.95 12.99
CA TYR A 82 -8.26 6.30 14.07
C TYR A 82 -9.51 5.41 14.07
N ALA A 83 -10.13 5.18 12.91
CA ALA A 83 -11.36 4.39 12.81
C ALA A 83 -11.15 2.95 13.30
N PHE A 84 -10.05 2.31 12.90
CA PHE A 84 -9.68 0.98 13.35
C PHE A 84 -9.21 0.96 14.81
N TRP A 85 -8.44 1.96 15.26
CA TRP A 85 -7.99 2.09 16.65
C TRP A 85 -9.15 2.30 17.64
N LYS A 86 -10.16 3.08 17.27
CA LYS A 86 -11.37 3.24 18.08
C LYS A 86 -12.26 2.00 18.02
N GLY A 87 -12.35 1.38 16.85
CA GLY A 87 -13.28 0.28 16.59
C GLY A 87 -14.74 0.73 16.45
N ASN A 88 -15.60 -0.16 15.95
CA ASN A 88 -17.04 0.07 15.76
C ASN A 88 -17.41 1.30 14.88
N CYS A 89 -16.46 1.82 14.10
CA CYS A 89 -16.66 2.93 13.17
C CYS A 89 -17.28 2.45 11.86
N LYS A 90 -18.58 2.12 11.86
CA LYS A 90 -19.29 1.54 10.69
C LYS A 90 -19.19 2.37 9.41
N TRP A 91 -19.04 3.69 9.54
CA TRP A 91 -18.91 4.63 8.42
C TRP A 91 -17.62 4.42 7.61
N ILE A 92 -16.59 3.79 8.18
CA ILE A 92 -15.30 3.57 7.51
C ILE A 92 -15.37 2.46 6.44
N ARG A 93 -16.45 1.67 6.41
CA ARG A 93 -16.58 0.52 5.51
C ARG A 93 -16.39 0.89 4.04
N THR A 94 -17.17 1.85 3.53
CA THR A 94 -17.08 2.24 2.10
C THR A 94 -15.72 2.84 1.76
N PRO A 95 -15.18 3.80 2.53
CA PRO A 95 -13.81 4.30 2.31
C PRO A 95 -12.74 3.20 2.30
N VAL A 96 -12.80 2.23 3.21
CA VAL A 96 -11.84 1.12 3.25
C VAL A 96 -11.98 0.20 2.05
N ILE A 97 -13.20 -0.09 1.58
CA ILE A 97 -13.40 -0.88 0.35
C ILE A 97 -12.73 -0.17 -0.83
N ILE A 98 -12.98 1.13 -1.01
CA ILE A 98 -12.35 1.92 -2.08
C ILE A 98 -10.82 1.86 -1.98
N TYR A 99 -10.29 2.12 -0.77
CA TYR A 99 -8.86 2.10 -0.51
C TYR A 99 -8.23 0.73 -0.79
N THR A 100 -8.77 -0.34 -0.22
CA THR A 100 -8.23 -1.70 -0.36
C THR A 100 -8.30 -2.19 -1.79
N THR A 101 -9.41 -1.95 -2.49
CA THR A 101 -9.51 -2.30 -3.92
C THR A 101 -8.45 -1.56 -4.74
N HIS A 102 -8.25 -0.26 -4.50
CA HIS A 102 -7.20 0.50 -5.17
C HIS A 102 -5.80 -0.07 -4.89
N VAL A 103 -5.44 -0.30 -3.61
CA VAL A 103 -4.13 -0.88 -3.24
C VAL A 103 -3.93 -2.27 -3.87
N ILE A 104 -4.96 -3.12 -3.87
CA ILE A 104 -4.89 -4.43 -4.51
C ILE A 104 -4.56 -4.26 -6.01
N THR A 105 -5.24 -3.34 -6.71
CA THR A 105 -4.98 -3.07 -8.12
C THR A 105 -3.56 -2.57 -8.37
N THR A 106 -3.07 -1.62 -7.58
CA THR A 106 -1.71 -1.07 -7.76
C THR A 106 -0.65 -2.13 -7.48
N VAL A 107 -0.76 -2.86 -6.37
CA VAL A 107 0.20 -3.88 -5.96
C VAL A 107 0.19 -5.07 -6.93
N VAL A 108 -0.97 -5.52 -7.41
CA VAL A 108 -1.05 -6.57 -8.43
C VAL A 108 -0.38 -6.11 -9.73
N THR A 109 -0.54 -4.84 -10.11
CA THR A 109 0.13 -4.28 -11.30
C THR A 109 1.65 -4.24 -11.11
N CYS A 110 2.13 -3.85 -9.92
CA CYS A 110 3.56 -3.87 -9.57
C CYS A 110 4.12 -5.29 -9.59
N LEU A 111 3.42 -6.25 -8.97
CA LEU A 111 3.81 -7.67 -8.97
C LEU A 111 3.85 -8.24 -10.39
N ALA A 112 2.86 -7.93 -11.23
CA ALA A 112 2.86 -8.35 -12.62
C ALA A 112 4.06 -7.76 -13.39
N HIS A 113 4.39 -6.50 -13.16
CA HIS A 113 5.58 -5.88 -13.75
C HIS A 113 6.87 -6.58 -13.28
N VAL A 114 7.03 -6.77 -11.97
CA VAL A 114 8.20 -7.45 -11.39
C VAL A 114 8.35 -8.89 -11.92
N LEU A 115 7.26 -9.63 -12.08
CA LEU A 115 7.30 -11.04 -12.47
C LEU A 115 7.44 -11.24 -13.99
N PHE A 116 6.86 -10.36 -14.80
CA PHE A 116 6.68 -10.62 -16.24
C PHE A 116 7.33 -9.58 -17.16
N ALA A 117 7.75 -8.41 -16.67
CA ALA A 117 8.42 -7.44 -17.53
C ALA A 117 9.80 -7.93 -17.97
N ASP A 118 10.21 -7.53 -19.18
CA ASP A 118 11.56 -7.72 -19.68
C ASP A 118 12.46 -6.57 -19.23
N PHE A 119 13.49 -6.92 -18.45
CA PHE A 119 14.47 -5.97 -17.91
C PHE A 119 15.80 -6.01 -18.67
N SER A 120 15.88 -6.70 -19.81
CA SER A 120 17.13 -6.85 -20.57
C SER A 120 17.66 -5.53 -21.13
N ASN A 121 16.75 -4.61 -21.49
CA ASN A 121 17.07 -3.29 -22.04
C ASN A 121 16.59 -2.14 -21.13
N ALA A 122 16.37 -2.40 -19.85
CA ALA A 122 15.89 -1.39 -18.92
C ALA A 122 16.96 -0.31 -18.66
N LYS A 123 16.52 0.94 -18.44
CA LYS A 123 17.40 2.08 -18.12
C LYS A 123 18.21 1.85 -16.84
N VAL A 124 17.64 1.08 -15.91
CA VAL A 124 18.24 0.68 -14.64
C VAL A 124 18.15 -0.84 -14.51
N PRO A 125 19.10 -1.51 -13.84
CA PRO A 125 19.03 -2.94 -13.60
C PRO A 125 17.75 -3.33 -12.86
N GLY A 126 16.93 -4.19 -13.47
CA GLY A 126 15.75 -4.80 -12.86
C GLY A 126 16.01 -6.26 -12.43
N PRO A 127 15.03 -6.93 -11.79
CA PRO A 127 15.17 -8.31 -11.37
C PRO A 127 15.11 -9.24 -12.59
N GLN A 128 16.24 -9.85 -12.96
CA GLN A 128 16.35 -10.69 -14.16
C GLN A 128 16.17 -12.17 -13.83
N THR A 129 16.70 -12.63 -12.70
CA THR A 129 16.58 -14.03 -12.28
C THR A 129 15.25 -14.28 -11.58
N LEU A 130 14.77 -15.53 -11.59
CA LEU A 130 13.56 -15.91 -10.86
C LEU A 130 13.70 -15.61 -9.35
N GLN A 131 14.88 -15.85 -8.79
CA GLN A 131 15.14 -15.57 -7.37
C GLN A 131 15.00 -14.07 -7.07
N GLU A 132 15.60 -13.19 -7.87
CA GLU A 132 15.46 -11.74 -7.72
C GLU A 132 14.00 -11.30 -7.81
N ARG A 133 13.25 -11.84 -8.78
CA ARG A 133 11.82 -11.53 -8.96
C ARG A 133 10.99 -11.97 -7.77
N LEU A 134 11.23 -13.16 -7.23
CA LEU A 134 10.52 -13.67 -6.04
C LEU A 134 10.90 -12.91 -4.78
N THR A 135 12.19 -12.60 -4.59
CA THR A 135 12.66 -11.77 -3.47
C THR A 135 12.03 -10.39 -3.51
N LEU A 136 12.02 -9.72 -4.67
CA LEU A 136 11.38 -8.41 -4.80
C LEU A 136 9.87 -8.51 -4.57
N SER A 137 9.21 -9.51 -5.15
CA SER A 137 7.78 -9.75 -4.94
C SER A 137 7.41 -9.96 -3.47
N ALA A 138 8.31 -10.54 -2.66
CA ALA A 138 8.11 -10.71 -1.23
C ALA A 138 8.04 -9.39 -0.44
N PHE A 139 8.60 -8.28 -0.95
CA PHE A 139 8.42 -6.95 -0.37
C PHE A 139 7.02 -6.38 -0.64
N TYR A 140 6.45 -6.68 -1.81
CA TYR A 140 5.12 -6.22 -2.22
C TYR A 140 3.98 -7.08 -1.64
N ALA A 141 4.23 -8.38 -1.44
CA ALA A 141 3.22 -9.34 -1.00
C ALA A 141 2.52 -9.00 0.34
N PRO A 142 3.18 -8.47 1.38
CA PRO A 142 2.53 -8.07 2.63
C PRO A 142 1.43 -7.02 2.41
N PHE A 143 1.65 -6.03 1.53
CA PHE A 143 0.65 -5.00 1.24
C PHE A 143 -0.59 -5.58 0.57
N LEU A 144 -0.40 -6.54 -0.34
CA LEU A 144 -1.51 -7.28 -0.96
C LEU A 144 -2.27 -8.11 0.08
N ALA A 145 -1.55 -8.86 0.92
CA ALA A 145 -2.15 -9.71 1.94
C ALA A 145 -2.96 -8.92 2.98
N ILE A 146 -2.41 -7.82 3.49
CA ILE A 146 -3.10 -6.95 4.46
C ILE A 146 -4.32 -6.30 3.81
N SER A 147 -4.20 -5.81 2.56
CA SER A 147 -5.32 -5.18 1.85
C SER A 147 -6.45 -6.16 1.57
N LEU A 148 -6.13 -7.40 1.17
CA LEU A 148 -7.11 -8.47 1.00
C LEU A 148 -7.77 -8.83 2.34
N ALA A 149 -6.98 -9.03 3.39
CA ALA A 149 -7.51 -9.34 4.72
C ALA A 149 -8.45 -8.24 5.22
N MET A 150 -8.09 -6.97 5.02
CA MET A 150 -8.90 -5.81 5.39
C MET A 150 -10.18 -5.73 4.55
N LEU A 151 -10.11 -5.94 3.23
CA LEU A 151 -11.28 -5.96 2.35
C LEU A 151 -12.27 -7.04 2.77
N LEU A 152 -11.79 -8.27 2.96
CA LEU A 152 -12.62 -9.40 3.41
C LEU A 152 -13.22 -9.10 4.79
N PHE A 153 -12.44 -8.52 5.70
CA PHE A 153 -12.91 -8.15 7.03
C PHE A 153 -14.06 -7.15 6.99
N VAL A 154 -13.95 -6.04 6.26
CA VAL A 154 -15.03 -5.03 6.20
C VAL A 154 -16.23 -5.46 5.36
N LEU A 155 -16.06 -6.41 4.43
CA LEU A 155 -17.16 -6.96 3.65
C LEU A 155 -18.00 -7.95 4.46
N PHE A 156 -17.36 -8.86 5.18
CA PHE A 156 -18.02 -10.00 5.82
C PHE A 156 -18.27 -9.83 7.32
N SER A 157 -17.57 -8.92 8.00
CA SER A 157 -17.77 -8.68 9.43
C SER A 157 -19.13 -8.03 9.72
N SER A 158 -19.88 -8.61 10.65
CA SER A 158 -21.13 -8.05 11.17
C SER A 158 -20.93 -6.68 11.84
N ALA A 159 -19.71 -6.41 12.34
CA ALA A 159 -19.38 -5.15 12.98
C ALA A 159 -19.50 -3.95 12.02
N TYR A 160 -19.32 -4.17 10.72
CA TYR A 160 -19.31 -3.11 9.70
C TYR A 160 -20.55 -3.12 8.80
N LYS A 161 -21.50 -4.04 9.00
CA LYS A 161 -22.74 -4.04 8.22
C LYS A 161 -23.49 -2.71 8.40
N PRO A 162 -23.98 -2.11 7.29
CA PRO A 162 -24.75 -0.88 7.34
C PRO A 162 -26.01 -1.12 8.17
N VAL A 163 -26.37 -0.14 8.99
CA VAL A 163 -27.63 -0.19 9.73
C VAL A 163 -28.76 -0.03 8.71
N GLU A 164 -29.56 -1.08 8.52
CA GLU A 164 -30.78 -1.00 7.73
C GLU A 164 -31.67 0.10 8.34
N LYS A 165 -31.78 1.23 7.65
CA LYS A 165 -32.81 2.22 7.99
C LYS A 165 -34.15 1.57 7.66
N ARG A 166 -34.82 0.96 8.65
CA ARG A 166 -36.23 0.58 8.55
C ARG A 166 -36.99 1.83 8.09
N LYS A 167 -37.46 1.83 6.84
CA LYS A 167 -38.44 2.82 6.39
C LYS A 167 -39.64 2.67 7.31
N LYS A 168 -39.91 3.65 8.17
CA LYS A 168 -41.20 3.75 8.86
C LYS A 168 -42.25 3.87 7.75
N LYS A 169 -43.06 2.82 7.60
CA LYS A 169 -44.34 2.92 6.89
C LYS A 169 -45.33 3.65 7.78
#